data_AF-A0A3E2CSQ0-F1
#
_entry.id   AF-A0A3E2CSQ0-F1
#
_cell.length_a   1.000
_cell.length_b   1.000
_cell.length_c   1.000
_cell.angle_alpha   90.00
_cell.angle_beta   90.00
_cell.angle_gamma   90.00
#
_symmetry.space_group_name_H-M   'P 1'
#
loop_
_entity.id
_entity.type
_entity.pdbx_description
1 polymer ?
#
loop_
_entity_poly.entity_id
_entity_poly.type
_entity_poly.pdbx_seq_one_letter_code
_entity_poly.pdbx_strand_id
1 'polypeptide(L)' 'MALTKKQIKQLRALANTLSPLLYVGKNDITDAAVKQADETMQYHELMKCAV' A
#
# COMPACT_ATOMS: atom_id res chain seq x y z
N MET A 1 -14.64 8.61 4.68
CA MET A 1 -14.08 9.24 5.90
C MET A 1 -12.60 9.49 5.67
N ALA A 2 -12.09 10.71 5.80
CA ALA A 2 -10.67 10.97 5.60
C ALA A 2 -9.87 10.72 6.88
N LEU A 3 -8.69 10.12 6.76
CA LEU A 3 -7.77 9.93 7.89
C LEU A 3 -7.25 11.28 8.40
N THR A 4 -7.14 11.43 9.71
CA THR A 4 -6.55 12.63 10.32
C THR A 4 -5.02 12.65 10.13
N LYS A 5 -4.41 13.84 10.19
CA LYS A 5 -2.94 13.98 10.08
C LYS A 5 -2.17 13.14 11.11
N LYS A 6 -2.73 12.97 12.32
CA LYS A 6 -2.14 12.14 13.39
C LYS A 6 -2.17 10.66 13.01
N GLN A 7 -3.31 10.16 12.53
CA GLN A 7 -3.47 8.78 12.09
C GLN A 7 -2.55 8.47 10.90
N ILE A 8 -2.44 9.38 9.92
CA ILE A 8 -1.53 9.21 8.77
C ILE A 8 -0.08 9.08 9.24
N LYS A 9 0.37 9.91 10.20
CA LYS A 9 1.73 9.85 10.72
C LYS A 9 2.02 8.50 11.41
N GLN A 10 1.07 8.00 12.20
CA GLN A 10 1.19 6.70 12.86
C GLN A 10 1.26 5.56 11.85
N LEU A 11 0.34 5.53 10.88
CA LEU A 11 0.31 4.51 9.82
C LEU A 11 1.57 4.54 8.96
N ARG A 12 2.13 5.73 8.67
CA ARG A 12 3.38 5.87 7.93
C ARG A 12 4.58 5.28 8.68
N ALA A 13 4.63 5.46 10.00
CA ALA A 13 5.69 4.88 10.81
C ALA A 13 5.61 3.34 10.84
N LEU A 14 4.39 2.80 10.96
CA LEU A 14 4.13 1.36 10.90
C LEU A 14 4.47 0.78 9.52
N ALA A 15 4.10 1.47 8.44
CA ALA A 15 4.39 1.02 7.08
C ALA A 15 5.89 1.02 6.75
N ASN A 16 6.73 1.79 7.46
CA ASN A 16 8.14 1.89 7.15
C ASN A 16 8.89 0.58 7.42
N THR A 17 8.51 -0.15 8.49
CA THR A 17 9.12 -1.42 8.88
C THR A 17 8.62 -2.61 8.05
N LEU A 18 7.54 -2.45 7.29
CA LEU A 18 7.02 -3.50 6.42
C LEU A 18 7.90 -3.69 5.18
N SER A 19 8.00 -4.93 4.71
CA SER A 19 8.50 -5.25 3.38
C SER A 19 7.47 -4.83 2.32
N PRO A 20 7.90 -4.34 1.14
CA PRO A 20 6.96 -4.03 0.06
C PRO A 20 6.22 -5.30 -0.38
N LEU A 21 4.90 -5.23 -0.44
CA LEU A 21 4.04 -6.33 -0.88
C LEU A 21 3.64 -6.20 -2.35
N LEU A 22 3.67 -4.98 -2.89
CA LEU A 22 3.41 -4.69 -4.29
C LEU A 22 4.61 -3.99 -4.90
N TYR A 23 5.06 -4.49 -6.05
CA TYR A 23 6.13 -3.92 -6.85
C TYR A 23 5.57 -3.47 -8.19
N VAL A 24 5.58 -2.17 -8.44
CA VAL A 24 5.22 -1.60 -9.74
C VAL A 24 6.50 -1.46 -10.55
N GLY A 25 6.55 -2.14 -11.69
CA GLY A 25 7.70 -2.09 -12.60
C GLY A 25 7.51 -1.09 -13.73
N LYS A 26 8.27 -1.27 -14.81
CA LYS A 26 8.27 -0.40 -16.00
C LYS A 26 6.97 -0.38 -16.82
N ASN A 27 6.01 -1.24 -16.50
CA ASN A 27 4.72 -1.33 -17.20
C ASN A 27 3.65 -0.39 -16.62
N ASP A 28 4.06 0.55 -15.77
CA ASP A 28 3.18 1.44 -15.02
C ASP A 28 2.11 0.67 -14.22
N ILE A 29 1.09 1.38 -13.75
CA ILE A 29 -0.03 0.78 -13.03
C ILE A 29 -0.93 0.07 -14.05
N THR A 30 -0.80 -1.26 -14.12
CA THR A 30 -1.66 -2.13 -14.92
C THR A 30 -2.89 -2.57 -14.12
N ASP A 31 -3.97 -2.99 -14.80
CA ASP A 31 -5.18 -3.53 -14.14
C ASP A 31 -4.86 -4.74 -13.23
N ALA A 32 -3.85 -5.53 -13.58
CA ALA A 32 -3.38 -6.64 -12.74
C ALA A 32 -2.76 -6.13 -11.43
N ALA A 33 -1.96 -5.06 -11.50
CA ALA A 33 -1.38 -4.43 -10.30
C ALA A 33 -2.47 -3.81 -9.40
N VAL A 34 -3.53 -3.23 -9.99
CA VAL A 34 -4.68 -2.71 -9.23
C VAL A 34 -5.43 -3.83 -8.53
N LYS A 35 -5.72 -4.95 -9.21
CA LYS A 35 -6.37 -6.11 -8.58
C LYS A 35 -5.55 -6.70 -7.45
N GLN A 36 -4.25 -6.85 -7.66
CA GLN A 36 -3.34 -7.34 -6.62
C GLN A 36 -3.30 -6.38 -5.41
N ALA A 37 -3.30 -5.06 -5.65
CA ALA A 37 -3.36 -4.07 -4.59
C ALA A 37 -4.66 -4.18 -3.78
N ASP A 38 -5.80 -4.35 -4.46
CA ASP A 38 -7.11 -4.47 -3.82
C ASP A 38 -7.22 -5.74 -2.95
N GLU A 39 -6.80 -6.89 -3.49
CA GLU A 39 -6.76 -8.15 -2.72
C GLU A 39 -5.82 -8.03 -1.52
N THR A 40 -4.61 -7.51 -1.72
CA THR A 40 -3.61 -7.36 -0.64
C THR A 40 -4.12 -6.40 0.45
N MET A 41 -4.81 -5.33 0.06
CA MET A 41 -5.39 -4.37 1.01
C MET A 41 -6.47 -5.02 1.87
N GLN A 42 -7.29 -5.92 1.31
CA GLN A 42 -8.32 -6.63 2.08
C GLN A 42 -7.74 -7.56 3.16
N TYR A 43 -6.60 -8.20 2.89
CA TYR A 43 -5.98 -9.13 3.85
C TYR A 43 -5.14 -8.44 4.93
N HIS A 44 -4.51 -7.31 4.60
CA HIS A 44 -3.50 -6.69 5.46
C HIS A 44 -3.89 -5.33 6.03
N GLU A 45 -4.94 -4.68 5.51
CA GLU A 45 -5.44 -3.33 5.87
C GLU A 45 -4.43 -2.17 5.69
N LEU A 46 -3.12 -2.46 5.71
CA LEU A 46 -2.00 -1.57 5.48
C LEU A 46 -0.92 -2.31 4.68
N MET A 47 -0.57 -1.76 3.52
CA MET A 47 0.47 -2.32 2.66
C MET A 47 1.51 -1.27 2.25
N LYS A 48 2.73 -1.73 1.96
CA LYS A 48 3.81 -0.92 1.39
C LYS A 48 3.95 -1.25 -0.09
N CYS A 49 3.90 -0.24 -0.93
CA CYS A 49 4.15 -0.35 -2.37
C CYS A 49 5.54 0.17 -2.70
N ALA A 50 6.31 -0.59 -3.47
CA ALA A 50 7.51 -0.15 -4.13
C ALA A 50 7.16 0.16 -5.60
N VAL A 51 7.60 1.32 -6.07
CA VAL A 51 7.47 1.81 -7.45
C VAL A 51 8.85 2.00 -8.06
#